data_AF-A0A9W4WKQ9-F1
#
_entry.id   AF-A0A9W4WKQ9-F1
#
_cell.length_a   1.000
_cell.length_b   1.000
_cell.length_c   1.000
_cell.angle_alpha   90.00
_cell.angle_beta   90.00
_cell.angle_gamma   90.00
#
_symmetry.space_group_name_H-M   'P 1'
#
loop_
_entity.id
_entity.type
_entity.pdbx_description
1 polymer ?
#
loop_
_entity_poly.entity_id
_entity_poly.type
_entity_poly.pdbx_seq_one_letter_code
_entity_poly.pdbx_strand_id
1 'polypeptide(L)'
;PKVPVLAPCERLDLELEMGMFLCRENRLGEPVPVDEAEQHIFGYVLMNDWSARDIQAWEYVPLGPFTSKNMGTSISPWVVLADALEATKTAGIENKTELQPYLREKKKDNLLGIELEVDLITANGNKTTISHTNSKNLLWSWPQMIAHHTITGCNLRPGDLLGSGTISGTESGTEGSILEQTKGGKEAVKLNGGEERKFLQDGDTLVIRGWSGQDGALVGFGEVSGKIEAALPLF
;
A
#
# COMPACT_ATOMS: atom_id res chain seq x y z
N PRO A 1 0.84 23.79 -23.12
CA PRO A 1 0.52 23.43 -21.72
C PRO A 1 -0.86 23.99 -21.35
N LYS A 2 -1.78 23.14 -20.85
CA LYS A 2 -3.00 23.64 -20.23
C LYS A 2 -2.58 24.45 -18.99
N VAL A 3 -3.12 25.65 -18.84
CA VAL A 3 -2.92 26.46 -17.63
C VAL A 3 -3.58 25.71 -16.48
N PRO A 4 -2.86 25.39 -15.38
CA PRO A 4 -3.47 24.72 -14.24
C PRO A 4 -4.54 25.63 -13.62
N VAL A 5 -5.59 25.01 -13.09
CA VAL A 5 -6.64 25.70 -12.32
C VAL A 5 -6.60 25.22 -10.89
N LEU A 6 -6.99 26.08 -9.96
CA LEU A 6 -7.21 25.70 -8.58
C LEU A 6 -8.64 25.15 -8.46
N ALA A 7 -8.77 23.85 -8.19
CA ALA A 7 -10.05 23.17 -8.09
C ALA A 7 -9.94 21.94 -7.16
N PRO A 8 -11.06 21.39 -6.68
CA PRO A 8 -11.08 20.08 -6.04
C PRO A 8 -10.48 18.97 -6.92
N CYS A 9 -9.94 17.94 -6.30
CA CYS A 9 -9.46 16.74 -6.99
C CYS A 9 -10.61 16.04 -7.73
N GLU A 10 -10.40 15.71 -9.00
CA GLU A 10 -11.34 14.95 -9.83
C GLU A 10 -10.94 13.47 -9.97
N ARG A 11 -9.73 13.11 -9.53
CA ARG A 11 -9.15 11.76 -9.67
C ARG A 11 -8.61 11.23 -8.35
N LEU A 12 -9.48 11.20 -7.34
CA LEU A 12 -9.16 10.64 -6.02
C LEU A 12 -9.15 9.11 -6.06
N ASP A 13 -8.16 8.51 -5.43
CA ASP A 13 -7.86 7.10 -5.53
C ASP A 13 -7.37 6.53 -4.18
N LEU A 14 -7.41 5.20 -4.08
CA LEU A 14 -6.73 4.45 -3.02
C LEU A 14 -5.37 3.95 -3.52
N GLU A 15 -4.54 3.55 -2.57
CA GLU A 15 -3.44 2.62 -2.81
C GLU A 15 -3.47 1.54 -1.73
N LEU A 16 -3.79 0.31 -2.12
CA LEU A 16 -3.77 -0.86 -1.25
C LEU A 16 -2.32 -1.18 -0.89
N GLU A 17 -1.95 -0.97 0.36
CA GLU A 17 -0.60 -1.21 0.85
C GLU A 17 -0.60 -1.99 2.18
N MET A 18 0.57 -2.50 2.52
CA MET A 18 0.92 -2.82 3.89
C MET A 18 1.96 -1.82 4.40
N GLY A 19 1.94 -1.56 5.70
CA GLY A 19 2.97 -0.80 6.39
C GLY A 19 3.75 -1.69 7.35
N MET A 20 5.06 -1.43 7.47
CA MET A 20 5.95 -2.15 8.38
C MET A 20 6.55 -1.17 9.41
N PHE A 21 6.34 -1.43 10.69
CA PHE A 21 6.96 -0.66 11.77
C PHE A 21 8.33 -1.21 12.11
N LEU A 22 9.27 -0.30 12.35
CA LEU A 22 10.60 -0.61 12.83
C LEU A 22 10.65 -0.65 14.36
N CYS A 23 11.39 -1.60 14.95
CA CYS A 23 11.65 -1.69 16.39
C CYS A 23 13.10 -1.39 16.81
N ARG A 24 14.03 -1.28 15.85
CA ARG A 24 15.45 -1.02 16.12
C ARG A 24 15.98 0.11 15.26
N GLU A 25 16.88 0.89 15.85
CA GLU A 25 17.67 1.89 15.13
C GLU A 25 18.90 1.27 14.44
N ASN A 26 19.45 2.00 13.47
CA ASN A 26 20.84 1.92 13.05
C ASN A 26 21.49 3.30 13.23
N ARG A 27 22.80 3.35 13.42
CA ARG A 27 23.50 4.63 13.54
C ARG A 27 23.57 5.31 12.17
N LEU A 28 23.52 6.64 12.18
CA LEU A 28 23.74 7.43 10.98
C LEU A 28 25.09 7.07 10.35
N GLY A 29 25.08 6.70 9.08
CA GLY A 29 26.26 6.24 8.34
C GLY A 29 26.55 4.73 8.45
N GLU A 30 25.76 3.95 9.21
CA GLU A 30 25.92 2.51 9.38
C GLU A 30 24.73 1.76 8.73
N PRO A 31 24.84 1.26 7.48
CA PRO A 31 23.77 0.53 6.82
C PRO A 31 23.41 -0.79 7.51
N VAL A 32 22.16 -1.23 7.35
CA VAL A 32 21.68 -2.53 7.84
C VAL A 32 21.89 -3.60 6.75
N PRO A 33 22.69 -4.66 7.01
CA PRO A 33 22.81 -5.78 6.08
C PRO A 33 21.47 -6.48 5.85
N VAL A 34 21.21 -6.92 4.61
CA VAL A 34 19.91 -7.52 4.25
C VAL A 34 19.55 -8.75 5.08
N ASP A 35 20.52 -9.60 5.43
CA ASP A 35 20.28 -10.78 6.27
C ASP A 35 20.04 -10.45 7.77
N GLU A 36 20.27 -9.21 8.19
CA GLU A 36 20.02 -8.73 9.57
C GLU A 36 18.75 -7.89 9.67
N ALA A 37 18.23 -7.42 8.54
CA ALA A 37 17.14 -6.47 8.46
C ALA A 37 15.82 -6.96 9.10
N GLU A 38 15.52 -8.27 9.08
CA GLU A 38 14.33 -8.80 9.75
C GLU A 38 14.31 -8.48 11.26
N GLN A 39 15.47 -8.37 11.90
CA GLN A 39 15.56 -8.05 13.33
C GLN A 39 15.15 -6.61 13.66
N HIS A 40 15.05 -5.75 12.64
CA HIS A 40 14.58 -4.39 12.79
C HIS A 40 13.06 -4.29 12.67
N ILE A 41 12.37 -5.35 12.27
CA ILE A 41 10.92 -5.34 12.03
C ILE A 41 10.17 -5.62 13.33
N PHE A 42 9.27 -4.72 13.72
CA PHE A 42 8.35 -4.93 14.83
C PHE A 42 7.15 -5.78 14.40
N GLY A 43 6.50 -5.35 13.33
CA GLY A 43 5.24 -5.89 12.86
C GLY A 43 4.65 -5.04 11.75
N TYR A 44 3.44 -5.41 11.35
CA TYR A 44 2.82 -4.93 10.12
C TYR A 44 1.41 -4.41 10.37
N VAL A 45 0.98 -3.49 9.52
CA VAL A 45 -0.37 -2.93 9.47
C VAL A 45 -0.87 -2.94 8.02
N LEU A 46 -2.19 -2.86 7.84
CA LEU A 46 -2.76 -2.46 6.55
C LEU A 46 -2.57 -0.96 6.38
N MET A 47 -2.42 -0.49 5.15
CA MET A 47 -2.27 0.92 4.84
C MET A 47 -3.05 1.30 3.58
N ASN A 48 -3.63 2.49 3.60
CA ASN A 48 -4.17 3.15 2.41
C ASN A 48 -3.45 4.49 2.21
N ASP A 49 -2.66 4.59 1.15
CA ASP A 49 -2.00 5.84 0.76
C ASP A 49 -2.88 6.63 -0.22
N TRP A 50 -3.79 7.43 0.33
CA TRP A 50 -4.77 8.18 -0.44
C TRP A 50 -4.11 9.10 -1.46
N SER A 51 -4.64 9.10 -2.69
CA SER A 51 -3.93 9.66 -3.83
C SER A 51 -4.80 10.53 -4.72
N ALA A 52 -4.45 11.81 -4.87
CA ALA A 52 -5.05 12.72 -5.84
C ALA A 52 -4.29 12.71 -7.18
N ARG A 53 -4.69 11.84 -8.12
CA ARG A 53 -3.89 11.48 -9.32
C ARG A 53 -3.69 12.63 -10.32
N ASP A 54 -4.68 13.50 -10.43
CA ASP A 54 -4.64 14.71 -11.26
C ASP A 54 -3.64 15.73 -10.71
N ILE A 55 -3.66 15.98 -9.40
CA ILE A 55 -2.68 16.83 -8.70
C ILE A 55 -1.28 16.22 -8.86
N GLN A 56 -1.15 14.92 -8.60
CA GLN A 56 0.12 14.19 -8.71
C GLN A 56 0.75 14.36 -10.09
N ALA A 57 -0.04 14.17 -11.16
CA ALA A 57 0.44 14.28 -12.54
C ALA A 57 0.98 15.66 -12.90
N TRP A 58 0.49 16.72 -12.25
CA TRP A 58 0.98 18.07 -12.43
C TRP A 58 2.25 18.37 -11.61
N GLU A 59 2.31 17.93 -10.35
CA GLU A 59 3.37 18.36 -9.42
C GLU A 59 4.63 17.47 -9.43
N TYR A 60 4.51 16.19 -9.82
CA TYR A 60 5.56 15.21 -9.49
C TYR A 60 6.89 15.42 -10.21
N VAL A 61 6.91 16.18 -11.31
CA VAL A 61 8.15 16.43 -12.05
C VAL A 61 8.79 17.72 -11.53
N PRO A 62 10.06 17.69 -11.07
CA PRO A 62 10.99 16.55 -11.01
C PRO A 62 11.13 15.90 -9.62
N LEU A 63 10.41 16.37 -8.61
CA LEU A 63 10.71 16.09 -7.19
C LEU A 63 9.92 14.93 -6.58
N GLY A 64 9.03 14.30 -7.33
CA GLY A 64 8.15 13.24 -6.87
C GLY A 64 6.83 13.75 -6.28
N PRO A 65 5.93 12.83 -5.89
CA PRO A 65 4.62 13.15 -5.32
C PRO A 65 4.74 13.96 -4.02
N PHE A 66 3.83 14.90 -3.79
CA PHE A 66 3.86 15.75 -2.61
C PHE A 66 2.44 16.03 -2.07
N THR A 67 1.77 17.09 -2.55
CA THR A 67 0.42 17.45 -2.08
C THR A 67 -0.64 16.45 -2.48
N SER A 68 -0.38 15.65 -3.53
CA SER A 68 -1.25 14.58 -3.95
C SER A 68 -1.32 13.40 -2.99
N LYS A 69 -0.41 13.33 -2.00
CA LYS A 69 -0.26 12.24 -1.03
C LYS A 69 -0.42 12.70 0.41
N ASN A 70 0.07 13.91 0.73
CA ASN A 70 0.02 14.43 2.11
C ASN A 70 -1.38 14.83 2.60
N MET A 71 -2.43 14.65 1.79
CA MET A 71 -3.82 14.82 2.18
C MET A 71 -4.27 13.78 3.22
N GLY A 72 -3.64 12.61 3.24
CA GLY A 72 -3.87 11.62 4.27
C GLY A 72 -3.33 10.25 3.91
N THR A 73 -2.92 9.51 4.92
CA THR A 73 -2.58 8.08 4.85
C THR A 73 -3.26 7.42 6.04
N SER A 74 -4.00 6.34 5.80
CA SER A 74 -4.70 5.60 6.87
C SER A 74 -3.98 4.28 7.13
N ILE A 75 -3.86 3.88 8.41
CA ILE A 75 -3.33 2.56 8.79
C ILE A 75 -4.31 1.82 9.70
N SER A 76 -4.28 0.49 9.68
CA SER A 76 -5.05 -0.32 10.63
C SER A 76 -4.51 -0.13 12.06
N PRO A 77 -5.37 -0.16 13.09
CA PRO A 77 -4.96 0.15 14.46
C PRO A 77 -4.15 -0.96 15.13
N TRP A 78 -4.25 -2.20 14.65
CA TRP A 78 -3.56 -3.35 15.22
C TRP A 78 -2.28 -3.64 14.46
N VAL A 79 -1.14 -3.50 15.14
CA VAL A 79 0.15 -3.94 14.61
C VAL A 79 0.26 -5.45 14.83
N VAL A 80 0.20 -6.22 13.76
CA VAL A 80 0.40 -7.68 13.80
C VAL A 80 1.89 -7.95 13.88
N LEU A 81 2.32 -8.58 14.96
CA LEU A 81 3.75 -8.84 15.22
C LEU A 81 4.36 -9.74 14.15
N ALA A 82 5.63 -9.51 13.83
CA ALA A 82 6.33 -10.25 12.78
C ALA A 82 6.41 -11.76 13.06
N ASP A 83 6.53 -12.17 14.33
CA ASP A 83 6.58 -13.57 14.75
C ASP A 83 5.26 -14.32 14.52
N ALA A 84 4.12 -13.64 14.68
CA ALA A 84 2.80 -14.18 14.39
C ALA A 84 2.61 -14.53 12.89
N LEU A 85 3.43 -13.95 12.01
CA LEU A 85 3.36 -14.12 10.56
C LEU A 85 4.45 -15.04 9.99
N GLU A 86 5.31 -15.64 10.83
CA GLU A 86 6.42 -16.47 10.34
C GLU A 86 5.95 -17.63 9.45
N ALA A 87 4.82 -18.25 9.78
CA ALA A 87 4.24 -19.36 9.00
C ALA A 87 3.64 -18.92 7.64
N THR A 88 3.53 -17.61 7.40
CA THR A 88 2.97 -17.04 6.16
C THR A 88 4.05 -16.65 5.17
N LYS A 89 5.33 -16.78 5.57
CA LYS A 89 6.47 -16.44 4.73
C LYS A 89 6.48 -17.28 3.45
N THR A 90 6.73 -16.60 2.33
CA THR A 90 6.68 -17.19 0.99
C THR A 90 7.63 -16.45 0.05
N ALA A 91 7.87 -17.04 -1.11
CA ALA A 91 8.44 -16.31 -2.24
C ALA A 91 7.42 -15.31 -2.80
N GLY A 92 7.92 -14.14 -3.21
CA GLY A 92 7.15 -13.13 -3.94
C GLY A 92 7.16 -13.35 -5.46
N ILE A 93 6.85 -12.29 -6.21
CA ILE A 93 7.02 -12.30 -7.67
C ILE A 93 8.50 -12.50 -8.01
N GLU A 94 8.79 -13.31 -9.03
CA GLU A 94 10.15 -13.54 -9.49
C GLU A 94 10.79 -12.24 -10.01
N ASN A 95 11.89 -11.82 -9.37
CA ASN A 95 12.74 -10.76 -9.89
C ASN A 95 13.74 -11.34 -10.90
N LYS A 96 13.53 -11.05 -12.18
CA LYS A 96 14.41 -11.50 -13.28
C LYS A 96 15.70 -10.67 -13.41
N THR A 97 15.82 -9.59 -12.64
CA THR A 97 17.00 -8.72 -12.66
C THR A 97 18.06 -9.29 -11.72
N GLU A 98 19.31 -9.38 -12.19
CA GLU A 98 20.41 -9.74 -11.31
C GLU A 98 20.59 -8.67 -10.22
N LEU A 99 20.39 -9.06 -8.97
CA LEU A 99 20.50 -8.17 -7.83
C LEU A 99 21.96 -7.87 -7.49
N GLN A 100 22.24 -6.65 -7.04
CA GLN A 100 23.53 -6.29 -6.45
C GLN A 100 23.78 -7.09 -5.15
N PRO A 101 25.04 -7.40 -4.79
CA PRO A 101 25.34 -8.28 -3.65
C PRO A 101 24.67 -7.91 -2.33
N TYR A 102 24.50 -6.60 -2.04
CA TYR A 102 23.90 -6.14 -0.78
C TYR A 102 22.38 -6.39 -0.67
N LEU A 103 21.71 -6.73 -1.77
CA LEU A 103 20.28 -7.08 -1.82
C LEU A 103 20.03 -8.59 -1.95
N ARG A 104 21.09 -9.40 -2.06
CA ARG A 104 20.98 -10.86 -2.20
C ARG A 104 20.78 -11.47 -0.82
N GLU A 105 19.56 -11.92 -0.56
CA GLU A 105 19.20 -12.58 0.70
C GLU A 105 19.65 -14.05 0.69
N LYS A 106 20.11 -14.55 1.85
CA LYS A 106 20.35 -15.99 2.04
C LYS A 106 19.04 -16.78 2.10
N LYS A 107 18.04 -16.23 2.80
CA LYS A 107 16.67 -16.75 2.89
C LYS A 107 15.84 -16.12 1.76
N LYS A 108 15.12 -16.93 0.96
CA LYS A 108 14.43 -16.43 -0.25
C LYS A 108 12.92 -16.23 -0.06
N ASP A 109 12.39 -16.69 1.06
CA ASP A 109 11.00 -16.63 1.49
C ASP A 109 10.81 -15.52 2.52
N ASN A 110 11.16 -14.27 2.15
CA ASN A 110 11.05 -13.10 3.03
C ASN A 110 9.86 -12.19 2.69
N LEU A 111 8.97 -12.63 1.79
CA LEU A 111 7.68 -11.98 1.57
C LEU A 111 6.62 -12.62 2.47
N LEU A 112 5.54 -11.89 2.73
CA LEU A 112 4.40 -12.39 3.48
C LEU A 112 3.29 -12.80 2.51
N GLY A 113 2.63 -13.92 2.78
CA GLY A 113 1.43 -14.36 2.08
C GLY A 113 0.17 -13.96 2.84
N ILE A 114 -0.22 -12.70 2.75
CA ILE A 114 -1.41 -12.14 3.40
C ILE A 114 -2.48 -11.92 2.32
N GLU A 115 -3.67 -12.50 2.51
CA GLU A 115 -4.84 -12.17 1.70
C GLU A 115 -5.28 -10.75 2.01
N LEU A 116 -5.60 -9.98 0.98
CA LEU A 116 -5.96 -8.58 1.05
C LEU A 116 -7.24 -8.33 0.25
N GLU A 117 -8.21 -7.68 0.88
CA GLU A 117 -9.51 -7.37 0.28
C GLU A 117 -9.81 -5.88 0.40
N VAL A 118 -10.38 -5.29 -0.66
CA VAL A 118 -10.84 -3.91 -0.69
C VAL A 118 -12.32 -3.86 -1.05
N ASP A 119 -13.11 -3.35 -0.13
CA ASP A 119 -14.51 -3.00 -0.37
C ASP A 119 -14.65 -1.50 -0.64
N LEU A 120 -15.47 -1.19 -1.64
CA LEU A 120 -16.04 0.14 -1.87
C LEU A 120 -17.53 0.11 -1.52
N ILE A 121 -17.92 0.96 -0.57
CA ILE A 121 -19.31 1.20 -0.18
C ILE A 121 -19.70 2.58 -0.69
N THR A 122 -20.67 2.64 -1.60
CA THR A 122 -21.11 3.92 -2.18
C THR A 122 -21.93 4.74 -1.18
N ALA A 123 -22.15 6.02 -1.49
CA ALA A 123 -23.04 6.87 -0.70
C ALA A 123 -24.48 6.33 -0.56
N ASN A 124 -24.92 5.47 -1.48
CA ASN A 124 -26.22 4.78 -1.43
C ASN A 124 -26.20 3.52 -0.53
N GLY A 125 -25.05 3.16 0.03
CA GLY A 125 -24.85 1.98 0.86
C GLY A 125 -24.57 0.69 0.08
N ASN A 126 -24.42 0.74 -1.24
CA ASN A 126 -24.09 -0.44 -2.04
C ASN A 126 -22.62 -0.82 -1.84
N LYS A 127 -22.36 -2.00 -1.28
CA LYS A 127 -21.02 -2.56 -1.11
C LYS A 127 -20.63 -3.38 -2.35
N THR A 128 -19.41 -3.16 -2.85
CA THR A 128 -18.75 -3.99 -3.86
C THR A 128 -17.32 -4.28 -3.43
N THR A 129 -16.91 -5.54 -3.47
CA THR A 129 -15.49 -5.89 -3.34
C THR A 129 -14.82 -5.61 -4.68
N ILE A 130 -13.96 -4.58 -4.71
CA ILE A 130 -13.33 -4.09 -5.94
C ILE A 130 -11.91 -4.65 -6.14
N SER A 131 -11.31 -5.22 -5.10
CA SER A 131 -10.02 -5.90 -5.21
C SER A 131 -9.93 -7.03 -4.21
N HIS A 132 -9.40 -8.17 -4.65
CA HIS A 132 -8.96 -9.27 -3.81
C HIS A 132 -7.61 -9.75 -4.33
N THR A 133 -6.56 -9.54 -3.54
CA THR A 133 -5.17 -9.79 -3.94
C THR A 133 -4.39 -10.37 -2.76
N ASN A 134 -3.09 -10.58 -2.95
CA ASN A 134 -2.22 -11.13 -1.91
C ASN A 134 -0.91 -10.36 -1.84
N SER A 135 -0.41 -10.10 -0.62
CA SER A 135 0.85 -9.36 -0.41
C SER A 135 2.09 -10.04 -1.00
N LYS A 136 2.02 -11.35 -1.32
CA LYS A 136 3.07 -12.05 -2.05
C LYS A 136 3.28 -11.50 -3.47
N ASN A 137 2.38 -10.66 -3.97
CA ASN A 137 2.53 -9.99 -5.26
C ASN A 137 3.56 -8.83 -5.22
N LEU A 138 4.16 -8.55 -4.07
CA LEU A 138 5.30 -7.64 -3.99
C LEU A 138 6.56 -8.24 -4.63
N LEU A 139 7.32 -7.37 -5.30
CA LEU A 139 8.60 -7.73 -5.93
C LEU A 139 9.78 -7.65 -4.95
N TRP A 140 9.76 -6.68 -4.04
CA TRP A 140 10.82 -6.42 -3.08
C TRP A 140 10.41 -6.91 -1.70
N SER A 141 11.31 -7.63 -1.03
CA SER A 141 11.10 -8.06 0.35
C SER A 141 11.28 -6.91 1.34
N TRP A 142 10.70 -7.03 2.54
CA TRP A 142 10.91 -6.05 3.62
C TRP A 142 12.38 -5.92 4.02
N PRO A 143 13.16 -7.01 4.14
CA PRO A 143 14.61 -6.92 4.33
C PRO A 143 15.33 -6.14 3.23
N GLN A 144 14.97 -6.34 1.97
CA GLN A 144 15.56 -5.59 0.85
C GLN A 144 15.21 -4.10 0.92
N MET A 145 13.98 -3.75 1.28
CA MET A 145 13.57 -2.35 1.47
C MET A 145 14.40 -1.67 2.56
N ILE A 146 14.60 -2.32 3.71
CA ILE A 146 15.43 -1.80 4.82
C ILE A 146 16.89 -1.65 4.39
N ALA A 147 17.46 -2.69 3.76
CA ALA A 147 18.85 -2.65 3.29
C ALA A 147 19.05 -1.54 2.26
N HIS A 148 18.10 -1.36 1.34
CA HIS A 148 18.16 -0.29 0.35
C HIS A 148 17.98 1.10 0.96
N HIS A 149 17.05 1.29 1.90
CA HIS A 149 16.84 2.56 2.59
C HIS A 149 18.12 3.02 3.30
N THR A 150 18.82 2.08 3.94
CA THR A 150 19.97 2.39 4.81
C THR A 150 21.32 2.38 4.09
N ILE A 151 21.41 1.94 2.82
CA ILE A 151 22.69 1.76 2.11
C ILE A 151 23.53 3.05 1.98
N THR A 152 22.88 4.21 1.96
CA THR A 152 23.53 5.53 1.90
C THR A 152 23.83 6.12 3.28
N GLY A 153 23.56 5.37 4.35
CA GLY A 153 23.77 5.78 5.73
C GLY A 153 22.56 6.41 6.42
N CYS A 154 21.37 6.39 5.80
CA CYS A 154 20.14 6.86 6.45
C CYS A 154 19.90 6.08 7.76
N ASN A 155 19.59 6.78 8.85
CA ASN A 155 19.29 6.17 10.13
C ASN A 155 17.78 5.92 10.28
N LEU A 156 17.46 4.71 10.72
CA LEU A 156 16.14 4.26 11.12
C LEU A 156 15.95 4.47 12.62
N ARG A 157 14.70 4.60 13.06
CA ARG A 157 14.31 4.70 14.48
C ARG A 157 13.10 3.82 14.78
N PRO A 158 12.96 3.35 16.03
CA PRO A 158 11.74 2.69 16.46
C PRO A 158 10.51 3.56 16.20
N GLY A 159 9.49 2.98 15.57
CA GLY A 159 8.25 3.68 15.19
C GLY A 159 8.27 4.30 13.79
N ASP A 160 9.41 4.32 13.08
CA ASP A 160 9.41 4.62 11.65
C ASP A 160 8.54 3.58 10.90
N LEU A 161 7.78 4.05 9.91
CA LEU A 161 6.84 3.25 9.11
C LEU A 161 7.28 3.26 7.64
N LEU A 162 7.45 2.07 7.06
CA LEU A 162 7.74 1.90 5.64
C LEU A 162 6.52 1.27 4.95
N GLY A 163 5.98 1.94 3.93
CA GLY A 163 4.93 1.42 3.06
C GLY A 163 5.48 0.49 1.98
N SER A 164 4.72 -0.54 1.63
CA SER A 164 5.11 -1.52 0.61
C SER A 164 5.18 -0.96 -0.82
N GLY A 165 4.49 0.16 -1.07
CA GLY A 165 4.01 0.49 -2.40
C GLY A 165 2.72 -0.29 -2.71
N THR A 166 1.95 0.21 -3.67
CA THR A 166 0.66 -0.37 -4.08
C THR A 166 0.81 -1.86 -4.46
N ILE A 167 0.01 -2.72 -3.83
CA ILE A 167 0.02 -4.17 -4.03
C ILE A 167 -1.00 -4.55 -5.11
N SER A 168 -0.50 -4.97 -6.27
CA SER A 168 -1.31 -5.40 -7.41
C SER A 168 -0.92 -6.79 -7.87
N GLY A 169 -1.92 -7.64 -8.10
CA GLY A 169 -1.72 -8.90 -8.84
C GLY A 169 -1.74 -8.67 -10.35
N THR A 170 -1.57 -9.75 -11.12
CA THR A 170 -1.56 -9.70 -12.59
C THR A 170 -2.94 -9.93 -13.22
N GLU A 171 -3.93 -10.31 -12.44
CA GLU A 171 -5.28 -10.66 -12.90
C GLU A 171 -6.26 -9.51 -12.64
N SER A 172 -7.32 -9.42 -13.45
CA SER A 172 -8.39 -8.44 -13.22
C SER A 172 -9.06 -8.69 -11.87
N GLY A 173 -9.31 -7.62 -11.13
CA GLY A 173 -9.88 -7.66 -9.78
C GLY A 173 -8.83 -7.89 -8.68
N THR A 174 -7.54 -7.83 -9.02
CA THR A 174 -6.43 -7.97 -8.07
C THR A 174 -5.56 -6.70 -8.00
N GLU A 175 -5.94 -5.65 -8.74
CA GLU A 175 -5.26 -4.37 -8.79
C GLU A 175 -5.44 -3.58 -7.48
N GLY A 176 -4.37 -2.93 -7.01
CA GLY A 176 -4.33 -2.22 -5.74
C GLY A 176 -4.83 -0.77 -5.79
N SER A 177 -5.21 -0.26 -6.97
CA SER A 177 -5.77 1.09 -7.15
C SER A 177 -6.88 1.13 -8.19
N ILE A 178 -7.79 2.12 -8.11
CA ILE A 178 -8.81 2.35 -9.14
C ILE A 178 -8.16 2.86 -10.43
N LEU A 179 -7.04 3.58 -10.34
CA LEU A 179 -6.26 4.00 -11.51
C LEU A 179 -5.91 2.81 -12.42
N GLU A 180 -5.45 1.71 -11.83
CA GLU A 180 -5.12 0.49 -12.56
C GLU A 180 -6.38 -0.18 -13.11
N GLN A 181 -7.40 -0.41 -12.28
CA GLN A 181 -8.66 -1.06 -12.67
C GLN A 181 -9.36 -0.35 -13.84
N THR A 182 -9.26 0.97 -13.88
CA THR A 182 -9.93 1.82 -14.89
C THR A 182 -9.04 2.18 -16.07
N LYS A 183 -7.79 1.71 -16.10
CA LYS A 183 -6.77 2.05 -17.11
C LYS A 183 -6.61 3.57 -17.25
N GLY A 184 -6.53 4.28 -16.13
CA GLY A 184 -6.44 5.74 -16.09
C GLY A 184 -7.78 6.45 -16.32
N GLY A 185 -8.90 5.85 -15.92
CA GLY A 185 -10.25 6.38 -16.12
C GLY A 185 -10.82 6.19 -17.53
N LYS A 186 -10.19 5.35 -18.37
CA LYS A 186 -10.70 5.00 -19.71
C LYS A 186 -11.90 4.07 -19.61
N GLU A 187 -11.84 3.14 -18.68
CA GLU A 187 -12.91 2.19 -18.35
C GLU A 187 -13.49 2.54 -16.98
N ALA A 188 -14.65 1.98 -16.63
CA ALA A 188 -15.28 2.17 -15.34
C ALA A 188 -15.36 0.85 -14.59
N VAL A 189 -15.15 0.89 -13.28
CA VAL A 189 -15.42 -0.24 -12.38
C VAL A 189 -16.92 -0.31 -12.19
N LYS A 190 -17.51 -1.47 -12.50
CA LYS A 190 -18.93 -1.74 -12.26
C LYS A 190 -19.13 -2.12 -10.81
N LEU A 191 -20.09 -1.47 -10.17
CA LEU A 191 -20.43 -1.69 -8.77
C LEU A 191 -21.81 -2.35 -8.65
N ASN A 192 -22.03 -3.00 -7.52
CA ASN A 192 -23.35 -3.46 -7.11
C ASN A 192 -24.35 -2.30 -7.08
N GLY A 193 -25.62 -2.59 -7.33
CA GLY A 193 -26.66 -1.57 -7.45
C GLY A 193 -26.67 -0.84 -8.80
N GLY A 194 -25.82 -1.24 -9.75
CA GLY A 194 -25.75 -0.64 -11.09
C GLY A 194 -24.97 0.68 -11.16
N GLU A 195 -24.26 1.03 -10.09
CA GLU A 195 -23.37 2.18 -10.05
C GLU A 195 -22.04 1.88 -10.77
N GLU A 196 -21.33 2.93 -11.16
CA GLU A 196 -19.98 2.81 -11.74
C GLU A 196 -19.05 3.85 -11.13
N ARG A 197 -17.75 3.57 -11.11
CA ARG A 197 -16.70 4.53 -10.72
C ARG A 197 -15.54 4.52 -11.70
N LYS A 198 -15.02 5.73 -11.96
CA LYS A 198 -13.71 5.92 -12.62
C LYS A 198 -12.62 6.33 -11.62
N PHE A 199 -13.04 6.97 -10.54
CA PHE A 199 -12.29 7.39 -9.36
C PHE A 199 -13.31 7.53 -8.22
N LEU A 200 -12.83 7.71 -6.99
CA LEU A 200 -13.67 7.86 -5.81
C LEU A 200 -14.52 9.13 -5.88
N GLN A 201 -15.72 9.07 -5.29
CA GLN A 201 -16.64 10.19 -5.17
C GLN A 201 -16.92 10.52 -3.70
N ASP A 202 -17.38 11.73 -3.44
CA ASP A 202 -17.84 12.14 -2.11
C ASP A 202 -18.91 11.18 -1.58
N GLY A 203 -18.76 10.77 -0.32
CA GLY A 203 -19.64 9.81 0.34
C GLY A 203 -19.24 8.35 0.18
N ASP A 204 -18.34 8.02 -0.76
CA ASP A 204 -17.79 6.68 -0.88
C ASP A 204 -16.95 6.33 0.38
N THR A 205 -17.04 5.09 0.84
CA THR A 205 -16.23 4.55 1.94
C THR A 205 -15.41 3.37 1.45
N LEU A 206 -14.10 3.42 1.68
CA LEU A 206 -13.19 2.30 1.43
C LEU A 206 -12.95 1.54 2.72
N VAL A 207 -12.92 0.22 2.62
CA VAL A 207 -12.54 -0.67 3.72
C VAL A 207 -11.53 -1.69 3.20
N ILE A 208 -10.34 -1.70 3.79
CA ILE A 208 -9.31 -2.69 3.52
C ILE A 208 -9.28 -3.68 4.67
N ARG A 209 -9.24 -4.96 4.35
CA ARG A 209 -9.03 -6.06 5.30
C ARG A 209 -7.86 -6.92 4.85
N GLY A 210 -7.23 -7.57 5.81
CA GLY A 210 -6.21 -8.56 5.49
C GLY A 210 -6.07 -9.62 6.57
N TRP A 211 -5.70 -10.82 6.14
CA TRP A 211 -5.55 -11.97 7.02
C TRP A 211 -4.63 -13.03 6.41
N SER A 212 -4.23 -13.98 7.25
CA SER A 212 -3.54 -15.19 6.84
C SER A 212 -4.05 -16.37 7.66
N GLY A 213 -3.75 -17.60 7.21
CA GLY A 213 -4.19 -18.83 7.87
C GLY A 213 -5.45 -19.42 7.25
N GLN A 214 -6.11 -20.29 8.00
CA GLN A 214 -7.33 -21.00 7.60
C GLN A 214 -8.46 -20.74 8.59
N ASP A 215 -9.69 -21.04 8.21
CA ASP A 215 -10.87 -20.91 9.07
C ASP A 215 -10.66 -21.59 10.43
N GLY A 216 -10.88 -20.82 11.52
CA GLY A 216 -10.65 -21.26 12.90
C GLY A 216 -9.24 -21.02 13.44
N ALA A 217 -8.29 -20.55 12.61
CA ALA A 217 -6.91 -20.23 13.01
C ALA A 217 -6.36 -19.02 12.22
N LEU A 218 -7.17 -17.98 12.05
CA LEU A 218 -6.79 -16.78 11.30
C LEU A 218 -5.92 -15.84 12.14
N VAL A 219 -4.90 -15.27 11.50
CA VAL A 219 -4.20 -14.07 11.98
C VAL A 219 -4.71 -12.91 11.13
N GLY A 220 -5.62 -12.11 11.69
CA GLY A 220 -6.26 -10.98 11.02
C GLY A 220 -5.67 -9.64 11.43
N PHE A 221 -5.68 -8.69 10.51
CA PHE A 221 -5.22 -7.30 10.73
C PHE A 221 -6.35 -6.36 11.20
N GLY A 222 -7.57 -6.88 11.33
CA GLY A 222 -8.77 -6.06 11.48
C GLY A 222 -9.11 -5.34 10.17
N GLU A 223 -9.53 -4.09 10.27
CA GLU A 223 -9.82 -3.25 9.11
C GLU A 223 -9.19 -1.87 9.22
N VAL A 224 -8.89 -1.27 8.08
CA VAL A 224 -8.66 0.17 7.94
C VAL A 224 -9.72 0.71 6.98
N SER A 225 -10.43 1.74 7.41
CA SER A 225 -11.51 2.34 6.62
C SER A 225 -11.44 3.85 6.61
N GLY A 226 -11.99 4.44 5.56
CA GLY A 226 -12.11 5.89 5.44
C GLY A 226 -13.21 6.27 4.46
N LYS A 227 -14.01 7.25 4.88
CA LYS A 227 -15.07 7.84 4.05
C LYS A 227 -14.57 9.13 3.43
N ILE A 228 -14.82 9.29 2.14
CA ILE A 228 -14.51 10.51 1.41
C ILE A 228 -15.55 11.57 1.77
N GLU A 229 -15.08 12.68 2.31
CA GLU A 229 -15.88 13.86 2.57
C GLU A 229 -15.66 14.89 1.47
N ALA A 230 -16.67 15.72 1.23
CA ALA A 230 -16.61 16.75 0.20
C ALA A 230 -15.45 17.72 0.44
N ALA A 231 -14.76 18.09 -0.65
CA ALA A 231 -13.71 19.10 -0.60
C ALA A 231 -14.27 20.43 -0.05
N LEU A 232 -13.51 21.03 0.87
CA LEU A 232 -13.87 22.34 1.39
C LEU A 232 -13.71 23.43 0.32
N PRO A 233 -14.54 24.48 0.34
CA PRO A 233 -14.30 25.65 -0.49
C PRO A 233 -12.94 26.26 -0.15
N LEU A 234 -12.18 26.58 -1.19
CA LEU A 234 -10.93 27.32 -1.06
C LEU A 234 -11.28 28.81 -1.10
N PHE A 235 -11.05 29.50 0.02
CA PHE A 235 -11.22 30.94 0.27
C PHE A 235 -12.49 31.62 -0.29
#